data_AF-A0A2H0UQM5-F1
#
_entry.id   AF-A0A2H0UQM5-F1
#
_cell.length_a   1.000
_cell.length_b   1.000
_cell.length_c   1.000
_cell.angle_alpha   90.00
_cell.angle_beta   90.00
_cell.angle_gamma   90.00
#
_symmetry.space_group_name_H-M   'P 1'
#
loop_
_entity.id
_entity.type
_entity.pdbx_description
1 polymer ?
#
loop_
_entity_poly.entity_id
_entity_poly.type
_entity_poly.pdbx_seq_one_letter_code
_entity_poly.pdbx_strand_id
1 'polypeptide(L)'
;MAEKIVGRVTKVRGRKGYALISAPGQESDILCYPGAQVQLRLVGDELRYRTLGWGGVMPKVGEQVVVKFTMDNGYGRPMAAAWCSLAHFQKWEGAQAKAKATLARKAQEAAAKKAAQDAAKAYSMREKGKGGKKKEKKGKKAA
;
A
#
# COMPACT_ATOMS: atom_id res chain seq x y z
N MET A 1 -13.03 0.30 10.94
CA MET A 1 -12.26 -0.35 9.86
C MET A 1 -13.00 -1.63 9.50
N ALA A 2 -13.36 -1.88 8.24
CA ALA A 2 -14.01 -3.15 7.92
C ALA A 2 -12.95 -4.26 7.98
N GLU A 3 -13.16 -5.25 8.83
CA GLU A 3 -12.23 -6.35 9.05
C GLU A 3 -12.08 -7.21 7.81
N LYS A 4 -10.83 -7.59 7.52
CA LYS A 4 -10.51 -8.57 6.49
C LYS A 4 -10.50 -9.92 7.18
N ILE A 5 -11.27 -10.85 6.65
CA ILE A 5 -11.35 -12.22 7.17
C ILE A 5 -10.84 -13.18 6.11
N VAL A 6 -10.09 -14.18 6.55
CA VAL A 6 -9.74 -15.33 5.72
C VAL A 6 -10.78 -16.41 5.97
N GLY A 7 -11.41 -16.89 4.91
CA GLY A 7 -12.39 -17.95 4.97
C GLY A 7 -12.16 -19.02 3.93
N ARG A 8 -12.82 -20.16 4.09
CA ARG A 8 -12.83 -21.28 3.13
C ARG A 8 -14.18 -21.37 2.47
N VAL A 9 -14.20 -21.51 1.14
CA VAL A 9 -15.42 -21.73 0.38
C VAL A 9 -15.96 -23.12 0.67
N THR A 10 -17.14 -23.20 1.28
CA THR A 10 -17.79 -24.46 1.62
C THR A 10 -18.73 -24.93 0.52
N LYS A 11 -19.31 -23.99 -0.23
CA LYS A 11 -20.33 -24.31 -1.24
C LYS A 11 -20.34 -23.30 -2.38
N VAL A 12 -20.59 -23.77 -3.59
CA VAL A 12 -20.81 -22.93 -4.77
C VAL A 12 -22.13 -23.35 -5.43
N ARG A 13 -23.03 -22.39 -5.67
CA ARG A 13 -24.30 -22.60 -6.36
C ARG A 13 -24.26 -21.88 -7.70
N GLY A 14 -23.57 -22.46 -8.69
CA GLY A 14 -23.38 -21.85 -10.01
C GLY A 14 -24.67 -21.36 -10.68
N ARG A 15 -25.74 -22.17 -10.65
CA ARG A 15 -27.07 -21.78 -11.20
C ARG A 15 -27.73 -20.59 -10.49
N LYS A 16 -27.41 -20.36 -9.22
CA LYS A 16 -27.94 -19.24 -8.42
C LYS A 16 -26.95 -18.07 -8.30
N GLY A 17 -25.75 -18.20 -8.85
CA GLY A 17 -24.75 -17.13 -8.88
C GLY A 17 -24.19 -16.72 -7.52
N TYR A 18 -24.06 -17.64 -6.55
CA TYR A 18 -23.43 -17.33 -5.26
C TYR A 18 -22.61 -18.49 -4.68
N ALA A 19 -21.70 -18.16 -3.77
CA ALA A 19 -20.91 -19.07 -2.96
C ALA A 19 -21.11 -18.78 -1.46
N LEU A 20 -20.81 -19.78 -0.62
CA LEU A 20 -20.80 -19.67 0.84
C LEU A 20 -19.37 -19.84 1.35
N ILE A 21 -18.98 -18.97 2.26
CA ILE A 21 -17.64 -18.94 2.85
C ILE A 21 -17.77 -19.09 4.36
N SER A 22 -17.17 -20.15 4.90
CA SER A 22 -17.02 -20.32 6.34
C SER A 22 -15.76 -19.61 6.80
N ALA A 23 -15.85 -18.86 7.89
CA ALA A 23 -14.77 -18.05 8.43
C ALA A 23 -14.64 -18.25 9.94
N PRO A 24 -13.40 -18.25 10.49
CA PRO A 24 -13.19 -18.28 11.94
C PRO A 24 -13.88 -17.09 12.63
N GLY A 25 -14.55 -17.35 13.75
CA GLY A 25 -15.24 -16.31 14.52
C GLY A 25 -16.55 -15.81 13.90
N GLN A 26 -17.02 -16.41 12.81
CA GLN A 26 -18.34 -16.15 12.24
C GLN A 26 -19.28 -17.34 12.51
N GLU A 27 -20.40 -17.09 13.17
CA GLU A 27 -21.42 -18.11 13.43
C GLU A 27 -22.19 -18.52 12.17
N SER A 28 -22.19 -17.66 11.15
CA SER A 28 -22.90 -17.85 9.89
C SER A 28 -21.95 -17.79 8.70
N ASP A 29 -22.24 -18.60 7.68
CA ASP A 29 -21.55 -18.53 6.39
C ASP A 29 -21.75 -17.16 5.74
N ILE A 30 -20.66 -16.62 5.19
CA ILE A 30 -20.64 -15.37 4.45
C ILE A 30 -21.09 -15.65 3.01
N LEU A 31 -22.13 -14.94 2.58
CA LEU A 31 -22.63 -14.97 1.19
C LEU A 31 -21.67 -14.25 0.25
N CYS A 32 -21.31 -14.87 -0.85
CA CYS A 32 -20.35 -14.33 -1.81
C CYS A 32 -20.92 -14.34 -3.23
N TYR A 33 -20.89 -13.20 -3.90
CA TYR A 33 -21.36 -13.04 -5.28
C TYR A 33 -20.18 -12.81 -6.25
N PRO A 34 -20.30 -13.21 -7.53
CA PRO A 34 -19.26 -12.99 -8.54
C PRO A 34 -18.88 -11.51 -8.68
N GLY A 35 -19.87 -10.61 -8.59
CA GLY A 35 -19.67 -9.17 -8.71
C GLY A 35 -18.84 -8.55 -7.58
N ALA A 36 -18.69 -9.25 -6.44
CA ALA A 36 -17.83 -8.83 -5.35
C ALA A 36 -16.36 -9.21 -5.56
N GLN A 37 -16.00 -9.85 -6.68
CA GLN A 37 -14.62 -10.20 -6.96
C GLN A 37 -13.78 -8.93 -7.18
N VAL A 38 -12.64 -8.86 -6.51
CA VAL A 38 -11.71 -7.74 -6.61
C VAL A 38 -10.34 -8.16 -7.10
N GLN A 39 -9.76 -7.33 -7.97
CA GLN A 39 -8.35 -7.38 -8.30
C GLN A 39 -7.60 -6.36 -7.45
N LEU A 40 -6.57 -6.85 -6.77
CA LEU A 40 -5.61 -6.01 -6.07
C LEU A 40 -4.61 -5.40 -7.06
N ARG A 41 -4.28 -4.13 -6.85
CA ARG A 41 -3.24 -3.41 -7.57
C ARG A 41 -2.42 -2.58 -6.61
N LEU A 42 -1.14 -2.42 -6.92
CA LEU A 42 -0.25 -1.55 -6.16
C LEU A 42 -0.19 -0.16 -6.84
N VAL A 43 -0.43 0.89 -6.06
CA VAL A 43 -0.29 2.29 -6.48
C VAL A 43 0.67 2.96 -5.49
N GLY A 44 1.89 3.23 -5.94
CA GLY A 44 2.97 3.61 -5.01
C GLY A 44 3.30 2.44 -4.08
N ASP A 45 3.07 2.63 -2.78
CA ASP A 45 3.15 1.61 -1.74
C ASP A 45 1.79 1.23 -1.13
N GLU A 46 0.70 1.69 -1.74
CA GLU A 46 -0.67 1.38 -1.32
C GLU A 46 -1.29 0.26 -2.15
N LEU A 47 -1.93 -0.67 -1.47
CA LEU A 47 -2.71 -1.74 -2.08
C LEU A 47 -4.14 -1.25 -2.30
N ARG A 48 -4.57 -1.15 -3.56
CA ARG A 48 -5.92 -0.71 -3.94
C ARG A 48 -6.75 -1.85 -4.49
N TYR A 49 -8.02 -1.85 -4.11
CA TYR A 49 -9.03 -2.81 -4.56
C TYR A 49 -9.73 -2.26 -5.80
N ARG A 50 -9.78 -3.04 -6.87
CA ARG A 50 -10.58 -2.76 -8.06
C ARG A 50 -11.60 -3.87 -8.26
N THR A 51 -12.88 -3.54 -8.20
CA THR A 51 -13.96 -4.48 -8.52
C THR A 51 -13.89 -4.89 -9.98
N LEU A 52 -14.01 -6.19 -10.24
CA LEU A 52 -13.94 -6.75 -11.60
C LEU A 52 -15.28 -6.68 -12.36
N GLY A 53 -16.36 -6.27 -11.69
CA GLY A 53 -17.69 -6.12 -12.29
C GLY A 53 -18.42 -7.44 -12.48
N TRP A 54 -19.55 -7.39 -13.19
CA TRP A 54 -20.37 -8.55 -13.54
C TRP A 54 -19.64 -9.37 -14.61
N GLY A 55 -19.22 -10.59 -14.26
CA GLY A 55 -18.32 -11.43 -15.08
C GLY A 55 -17.15 -12.03 -14.29
N GLY A 56 -17.03 -11.68 -13.00
CA GLY A 56 -16.08 -12.33 -12.10
C GLY A 56 -16.25 -13.85 -12.04
N VAL A 57 -15.14 -14.56 -11.85
CA VAL A 57 -15.12 -16.02 -11.72
C VAL A 57 -15.57 -16.39 -10.31
N MET A 58 -16.43 -17.39 -10.13
CA MET A 58 -16.75 -17.90 -8.79
C MET A 58 -15.54 -18.61 -8.16
N PRO A 59 -15.30 -18.45 -6.85
CA PRO A 59 -14.26 -19.19 -6.18
C PRO A 59 -14.66 -20.67 -6.11
N LYS A 60 -13.69 -21.55 -6.00
CA LYS A 60 -13.91 -23.00 -6.00
C LYS A 60 -14.20 -23.50 -4.60
N VAL A 61 -14.97 -24.59 -4.48
CA VAL A 61 -15.15 -25.27 -3.19
C VAL A 61 -13.78 -25.71 -2.65
N GLY A 62 -13.55 -25.44 -1.36
CA GLY A 62 -12.27 -25.68 -0.68
C GLY A 62 -11.24 -24.56 -0.82
N GLU A 63 -11.46 -23.58 -1.71
CA GLU A 63 -10.55 -22.45 -1.90
C GLU A 63 -10.52 -21.55 -0.66
N GLN A 64 -9.33 -21.09 -0.29
CA GLN A 64 -9.17 -20.05 0.73
C GLN A 64 -9.21 -18.67 0.10
N VAL A 65 -10.09 -17.83 0.62
CA VAL A 65 -10.35 -16.49 0.10
C VAL A 65 -10.24 -15.46 1.22
N VAL A 66 -9.79 -14.27 0.86
CA VAL A 66 -9.84 -13.09 1.72
C VAL A 66 -11.11 -12.33 1.37
N VAL A 67 -11.93 -12.10 2.38
CA VAL A 67 -13.21 -11.40 2.27
C VAL A 67 -13.22 -10.15 3.14
N LYS A 68 -13.72 -9.07 2.56
CA LYS A 68 -14.22 -7.91 3.30
C LYS A 68 -15.74 -8.05 3.30
N PHE A 69 -16.32 -8.34 4.46
CA PHE A 69 -17.76 -8.54 4.56
C PHE A 69 -18.47 -7.31 5.15
N THR A 70 -19.77 -7.24 4.89
CA THR A 70 -20.71 -6.28 5.44
C THR A 70 -21.97 -7.04 5.86
N MET A 71 -22.70 -6.55 6.84
CA MET A 71 -24.04 -7.09 7.12
C MET A 71 -24.98 -6.63 6.02
N ASP A 72 -25.76 -7.56 5.45
CA ASP A 72 -26.78 -7.24 4.45
C ASP A 72 -27.96 -6.51 5.12
N ASN A 73 -28.37 -5.38 4.53
CA ASN A 73 -29.40 -4.50 5.09
C ASN A 73 -30.83 -5.09 5.01
N GLY A 74 -31.03 -6.22 4.33
CA GLY A 74 -32.37 -6.84 4.16
C GLY A 74 -32.59 -8.17 4.87
N TYR A 75 -31.54 -8.98 5.09
CA TYR A 75 -31.67 -10.38 5.51
C TYR A 75 -30.86 -10.76 6.74
N GLY A 76 -30.12 -9.81 7.34
CA GLY A 76 -29.32 -10.05 8.56
C GLY A 76 -28.18 -11.04 8.38
N ARG A 77 -27.81 -11.39 7.13
CA ARG A 77 -26.71 -12.32 6.84
C ARG A 77 -25.44 -11.55 6.46
N PRO A 78 -24.25 -12.05 6.86
CA PRO A 78 -23.00 -11.47 6.40
C PRO A 78 -22.82 -11.73 4.91
N MET A 79 -22.46 -10.69 4.15
CA MET A 79 -22.20 -10.75 2.72
C MET A 79 -20.81 -10.20 2.42
N ALA A 80 -20.09 -10.86 1.53
CA ALA A 80 -18.82 -10.37 0.99
C ALA A 80 -19.08 -9.14 0.11
N ALA A 81 -18.66 -7.97 0.59
CA ALA A 81 -18.60 -6.74 -0.20
C ALA A 81 -17.43 -6.76 -1.18
N ALA A 82 -16.35 -7.46 -0.83
CA ALA A 82 -15.22 -7.71 -1.72
C ALA A 82 -14.56 -9.06 -1.38
N TRP A 83 -14.10 -9.80 -2.39
CA TRP A 83 -13.36 -11.05 -2.19
C TRP A 83 -12.26 -11.28 -3.24
N CYS A 84 -11.19 -11.95 -2.83
CA CYS A 84 -10.15 -12.48 -3.74
C CYS A 84 -9.52 -13.75 -3.16
N SER A 85 -8.87 -14.56 -3.99
CA SER A 85 -8.13 -15.74 -3.50
C SER A 85 -7.01 -15.33 -2.54
N LEU A 86 -6.76 -16.12 -1.50
CA LEU A 86 -5.67 -15.87 -0.55
C LEU A 86 -4.30 -15.80 -1.23
N ALA A 87 -4.04 -16.67 -2.22
CA ALA A 87 -2.78 -16.66 -2.98
C ALA A 87 -2.56 -15.33 -3.71
N HIS A 88 -3.59 -14.79 -4.37
CA HIS A 88 -3.52 -13.47 -5.02
C HIS A 88 -3.27 -12.36 -3.99
N PHE A 89 -3.94 -12.43 -2.84
CA PHE A 89 -3.73 -11.45 -1.76
C PHE A 89 -2.30 -11.43 -1.23
N GLN A 90 -1.76 -12.60 -0.85
CA GLN A 90 -0.40 -12.74 -0.33
C GLN A 90 0.66 -12.25 -1.33
N LYS A 91 0.47 -12.54 -2.63
CA LYS A 91 1.36 -12.04 -3.69
C LYS A 91 1.44 -10.52 -3.69
N TRP A 92 0.30 -9.84 -3.57
CA TRP A 92 0.26 -8.38 -3.59
C TRP A 92 0.67 -7.74 -2.27
N GLU A 93 0.42 -8.38 -1.12
CA GLU A 93 1.00 -7.94 0.15
C GLU A 93 2.53 -8.00 0.13
N GLY A 94 3.10 -9.09 -0.39
CA GLY A 94 4.55 -9.20 -0.56
C GLY A 94 5.11 -8.12 -1.49
N ALA A 95 4.40 -7.80 -2.58
CA ALA A 95 4.75 -6.70 -3.47
C ALA A 95 4.68 -5.34 -2.76
N GLN A 96 3.65 -5.12 -1.93
CA GLN A 96 3.49 -3.91 -1.14
C GLN A 96 4.64 -3.73 -0.14
N ALA A 97 5.01 -4.78 0.59
CA ALA A 97 6.12 -4.74 1.53
C ALA A 97 7.45 -4.36 0.84
N LYS A 98 7.71 -4.93 -0.34
CA LYS A 98 8.89 -4.59 -1.15
C LYS A 98 8.86 -3.14 -1.64
N ALA A 99 7.70 -2.65 -2.06
CA ALA A 99 7.56 -1.25 -2.48
C ALA A 99 7.78 -0.28 -1.31
N LYS A 100 7.22 -0.56 -0.13
CA LYS A 100 7.49 0.21 1.10
C LYS A 100 8.96 0.27 1.44
N ALA A 101 9.64 -0.88 1.44
CA ALA A 101 11.08 -0.95 1.70
C ALA A 101 11.88 -0.14 0.66
N THR A 102 11.50 -0.22 -0.61
CA THR A 102 12.16 0.54 -1.69
C THR A 102 11.95 2.04 -1.54
N LEU A 103 10.73 2.49 -1.21
CA LEU A 103 10.45 3.91 -0.98
C LEU A 103 11.19 4.43 0.25
N ALA A 104 11.22 3.67 1.35
CA ALA A 104 11.97 4.03 2.55
C ALA A 104 13.48 4.18 2.24
N ARG A 105 14.06 3.24 1.49
CA ARG A 105 15.46 3.33 1.07
C ARG A 105 15.73 4.55 0.20
N LYS A 106 14.87 4.82 -0.79
CA LYS A 106 15.00 6.03 -1.64
C LYS A 106 14.88 7.31 -0.83
N ALA A 107 14.00 7.35 0.18
CA ALA A 107 13.86 8.49 1.07
C ALA A 107 15.14 8.72 1.90
N GLN A 108 15.77 7.66 2.41
CA GLN A 108 17.05 7.74 3.12
C GLN A 108 18.19 8.21 2.21
N GLU A 109 18.30 7.67 1.00
CA GLU A 109 19.31 8.08 0.02
C GLU A 109 19.12 9.56 -0.40
N ALA A 110 17.87 10.01 -0.55
CA ALA A 110 17.57 11.42 -0.84
C ALA A 110 17.93 12.33 0.34
N ALA A 111 17.62 11.93 1.57
CA ALA A 111 17.98 12.67 2.78
C ALA A 111 19.51 12.78 2.94
N ALA A 112 20.24 11.68 2.72
CA ALA A 112 21.70 11.66 2.77
C ALA A 112 22.33 12.56 1.70
N LYS A 113 21.83 12.52 0.46
CA LYS A 113 22.30 13.41 -0.62
C LYS A 113 22.04 14.88 -0.31
N LYS A 114 20.85 15.22 0.23
CA LYS A 114 20.54 16.59 0.65
C LYS A 114 21.47 17.06 1.76
N ALA A 115 21.69 16.24 2.79
CA ALA A 115 22.62 16.55 3.87
C ALA A 115 24.05 16.77 3.37
N ALA A 116 24.53 15.95 2.43
CA ALA A 116 25.85 16.13 1.82
C ALA A 116 25.96 17.44 1.01
N GLN A 117 24.92 17.80 0.24
CA GLN A 117 24.90 19.07 -0.49
C GLN A 117 24.86 20.28 0.45
N ASP A 118 24.07 20.22 1.51
CA ASP A 118 23.98 21.29 2.51
C ASP A 118 25.30 21.44 3.28
N ALA A 119 25.97 20.33 3.62
CA ALA A 119 27.30 20.35 4.23
C ALA A 119 28.37 20.93 3.29
N ALA A 120 28.35 20.57 2.00
CA ALA A 120 29.27 21.12 1.00
C ALA A 120 29.05 22.63 0.77
N LYS A 121 27.79 23.08 0.72
CA LYS A 121 27.47 24.52 0.65
C LYS A 121 27.94 25.26 1.89
N ALA A 122 27.71 24.72 3.09
CA ALA A 122 28.16 25.30 4.34
C ALA A 122 29.69 25.44 4.40
N TYR A 123 30.43 24.43 3.92
CA TYR A 123 31.88 24.50 3.83
C TYR A 123 32.36 25.59 2.86
N SER A 124 31.76 25.69 1.66
CA SER A 124 32.13 26.70 0.66
C SER A 124 31.89 28.16 1.11
N MET A 125 30.85 28.39 1.92
CA MET A 125 30.55 29.71 2.50
C MET A 125 31.56 30.09 3.59
N ARG A 126 32.03 29.10 4.37
CA ARG A 126 32.99 29.29 5.47
C ARG A 126 34.39 29.63 4.96
N GLU A 127 34.81 29.10 3.80
CA GLU A 127 36.11 29.45 3.20
C GLU A 127 36.13 30.87 2.61
N LYS A 128 35.03 31.31 1.97
CA LYS A 128 34.94 32.68 1.43
C LYS A 128 34.93 33.78 2.50
N GLY A 129 34.56 33.46 3.75
CA GLY A 129 34.60 34.39 4.87
C GLY A 129 35.99 34.62 5.48
N LYS A 130 36.99 33.78 5.20
CA LYS A 130 38.34 33.88 5.80
C LYS A 130 39.39 34.60 4.93
N GLY A 131 39.06 34.96 3.69
CA GLY A 131 39.97 35.62 2.75
C GLY A 131 39.61 37.09 2.49
N GLY A 132 39.63 37.94 3.52
CA GLY A 132 39.17 39.33 3.38
C GLY A 132 39.91 40.38 4.18
N LYS A 133 41.16 40.16 4.63
CA LYS A 133 41.97 41.23 5.23
C LYS A 133 42.68 42.01 4.11
N LYS A 134 41.94 42.92 3.48
CA LYS A 134 42.46 43.90 2.52
C LYS A 134 43.53 44.74 3.23
N LYS A 135 44.82 44.51 2.92
CA LYS A 135 45.93 45.36 3.39
C LYS A 135 45.71 46.78 2.87
N GLU A 136 45.35 47.70 3.75
CA GLU A 136 45.43 49.14 3.47
C GLU A 136 46.89 49.52 3.19
N LYS A 137 47.18 49.87 1.93
CA LYS A 137 48.41 50.57 1.57
C LYS A 137 48.27 52.03 2.03
N LYS A 138 48.85 52.39 3.18
CA LYS A 138 49.15 53.79 3.51
C LYS A 138 50.29 54.26 2.61
N GLY A 139 49.94 54.95 1.53
CA GLY A 139 50.87 55.67 0.67
C GLY A 139 51.06 57.11 1.14
N LYS A 140 52.34 57.47 1.38
CA LYS A 140 53.05 58.76 1.18
C LYS A 140 52.29 60.08 1.45
N LYS A 141 52.70 60.85 2.46
CA LYS A 141 53.82 61.83 2.50
C LYS A 141 53.39 63.20 1.92
N ALA A 142 53.11 64.15 2.82
CA ALA A 142 53.08 65.58 2.54
C ALA A 142 54.05 66.26 3.49
N ALA A 143 55.21 66.62 2.95
CA ALA A 143 56.15 67.66 3.38
C ALA A 143 57.20 67.77 2.27
#